data_AF-A0A356G3Y8-F1
#
_entry.id   AF-A0A356G3Y8-F1
#
_cell.length_a   1.000
_cell.length_b   1.000
_cell.length_c   1.000
_cell.angle_alpha   90.00
_cell.angle_beta   90.00
_cell.angle_gamma   90.00
#
_symmetry.space_group_name_H-M   'P 1'
#
loop_
_entity.id
_entity.type
_entity.pdbx_description
1 polymer ?
#
loop_
_entity_poly.entity_id
_entity_poly.type
_entity_poly.pdbx_seq_one_letter_code
_entity_poly.pdbx_strand_id
1 'polypeptide(L)'
;ADLAQARLAALARRTSRVPLGTLDKTGLALEERTFADAARLHPLADLYRSDVVSLAHLRNTISPVMPAAALASYEVPDVEGLAEALGSDETRLEFVDLVLSSHLEWELPVSDVAAERGHAELVEAILARLREVDSRRAGEVRAITLSSRTLAEARGPVGLAWHDVARPEEERLAGRLSALADQVGDEGDDGPEGEGREAGGERESHEREVRDLLGYLRDFSAGGGFSPMGGSDEGSGRHGSPGQGEGPQGPFWDGPFSEN
;
A
#
# COMPACT_ATOMS: atom_id res chain seq x y z
N ALA A 1 21.59 -25.36 -7.87
CA ALA A 1 20.64 -24.81 -8.85
C ALA A 1 21.24 -24.75 -10.27
N ASP A 2 22.50 -24.34 -10.45
CA ASP A 2 23.11 -24.09 -11.78
C ASP A 2 23.09 -25.29 -12.77
N LEU A 3 23.32 -26.51 -12.28
CA LEU A 3 23.29 -27.69 -13.15
C LEU A 3 21.87 -27.97 -13.70
N ALA A 4 20.83 -27.73 -12.91
CA ALA A 4 19.44 -27.93 -13.34
C ALA A 4 19.08 -26.92 -14.43
N GLN A 5 19.46 -25.66 -14.26
CA GLN A 5 19.26 -24.60 -15.24
C GLN A 5 20.05 -24.87 -16.53
N ALA A 6 21.31 -25.30 -16.43
CA ALA A 6 22.10 -25.71 -17.59
C ALA A 6 21.45 -26.89 -18.36
N ARG A 7 20.90 -27.87 -17.63
CA ARG A 7 20.16 -29.00 -18.21
C ARG A 7 18.86 -28.58 -18.87
N LEU A 8 18.09 -27.68 -18.24
CA LEU A 8 16.87 -27.10 -18.82
C LEU A 8 17.19 -26.36 -20.12
N ALA A 9 18.23 -25.52 -20.12
CA ALA A 9 18.70 -24.83 -21.32
C ALA A 9 19.13 -25.79 -22.43
N ALA A 10 19.85 -26.87 -22.09
CA ALA A 10 20.27 -27.89 -23.05
C ALA A 10 19.09 -28.68 -23.62
N LEU A 11 18.11 -29.03 -22.79
CA LEU A 11 16.88 -29.71 -23.21
C LEU A 11 16.05 -28.81 -24.13
N ALA A 12 15.88 -27.55 -23.76
CA ALA A 12 15.18 -26.54 -24.55
C ALA A 12 15.79 -26.42 -25.96
N ARG A 13 17.13 -26.30 -26.05
CA ARG A 13 17.84 -26.26 -27.35
C ARG A 13 17.64 -27.54 -28.16
N ARG A 14 17.78 -28.71 -27.54
CA ARG A 14 17.63 -30.01 -28.23
C ARG A 14 16.20 -30.24 -28.74
N THR A 15 15.20 -29.75 -28.03
CA THR A 15 13.78 -29.98 -28.34
C THR A 15 13.11 -28.82 -29.05
N SER A 16 13.84 -27.73 -29.32
CA SER A 16 13.29 -26.47 -29.85
C SER A 16 12.10 -25.94 -29.04
N ARG A 17 12.17 -26.08 -27.71
CA ARG A 17 11.13 -25.62 -26.77
C ARG A 17 11.57 -24.38 -26.01
N VAL A 18 10.60 -23.62 -25.53
CA VAL A 18 10.83 -22.45 -24.69
C VAL A 18 10.75 -22.86 -23.22
N PRO A 19 11.83 -22.71 -22.43
CA PRO A 19 11.78 -22.98 -21.00
C PRO A 19 10.99 -21.88 -20.29
N LEU A 20 10.04 -22.29 -19.46
CA LEU A 20 9.26 -21.41 -18.60
C LEU A 20 9.84 -21.40 -17.19
N GLY A 21 9.87 -20.24 -16.57
CA GLY A 21 10.26 -20.06 -15.19
C GLY A 21 9.05 -20.00 -14.26
N THR A 22 9.31 -20.17 -12.96
CA THR A 22 8.27 -20.28 -11.91
C THR A 22 8.22 -19.07 -10.99
N LEU A 23 9.05 -18.06 -11.24
CA LEU A 23 9.10 -16.86 -10.41
C LEU A 23 7.76 -16.12 -10.43
N ASP A 24 7.35 -15.69 -9.25
CA ASP A 24 6.20 -14.84 -8.97
C ASP A 24 6.66 -13.42 -8.56
N LYS A 25 5.74 -12.46 -8.50
CA LYS A 25 6.01 -11.05 -8.17
C LYS A 25 6.55 -10.89 -6.75
N THR A 26 6.04 -11.67 -5.79
CA THR A 26 6.47 -11.63 -4.38
C THR A 26 7.92 -12.10 -4.23
N GLY A 27 8.27 -13.23 -4.85
CA GLY A 27 9.64 -13.75 -4.87
C GLY A 27 10.59 -12.79 -5.59
N LEU A 28 10.17 -12.21 -6.72
CA LEU A 28 10.97 -11.18 -7.41
C LEU A 28 11.16 -9.91 -6.56
N ALA A 29 10.18 -9.56 -5.73
CA ALA A 29 10.23 -8.40 -4.86
C ALA A 29 11.19 -8.61 -3.68
N LEU A 30 11.17 -9.79 -3.03
CA LEU A 30 11.74 -9.97 -1.69
C LEU A 30 12.86 -11.02 -1.59
N GLU A 31 12.96 -11.94 -2.54
CA GLU A 31 13.90 -13.07 -2.45
C GLU A 31 15.20 -12.82 -3.21
N GLU A 32 16.30 -13.28 -2.63
CA GLU A 32 17.62 -13.16 -3.25
C GLU A 32 17.79 -14.13 -4.40
N ARG A 33 18.23 -13.60 -5.54
CA ARG A 33 18.54 -14.40 -6.73
C ARG A 33 20.03 -14.64 -6.82
N THR A 34 20.43 -15.87 -6.54
CA THR A 34 21.84 -16.29 -6.56
C THR A 34 22.27 -17.00 -7.86
N PHE A 35 21.36 -17.19 -8.84
CA PHE A 35 21.61 -18.11 -9.96
C PHE A 35 21.22 -17.57 -11.34
N ALA A 36 21.92 -18.10 -12.35
CA ALA A 36 21.57 -17.91 -13.76
C ALA A 36 20.29 -18.70 -14.10
N ASP A 37 19.28 -18.00 -14.62
CA ASP A 37 18.00 -18.59 -14.99
C ASP A 37 17.99 -19.00 -16.48
N ALA A 38 17.63 -20.25 -16.77
CA ALA A 38 17.49 -20.71 -18.15
C ALA A 38 16.14 -20.33 -18.76
N ALA A 39 15.16 -19.93 -17.94
CA ALA A 39 13.85 -19.53 -18.40
C ALA A 39 13.92 -18.36 -19.38
N ARG A 40 13.02 -18.39 -20.38
CA ARG A 40 12.88 -17.30 -21.37
C ARG A 40 11.65 -16.44 -21.11
N LEU A 41 10.72 -16.95 -20.31
CA LEU A 41 9.47 -16.30 -19.91
C LEU A 41 9.10 -16.80 -18.51
N HIS A 42 8.62 -15.88 -17.67
CA HIS A 42 8.05 -16.15 -16.36
C HIS A 42 6.58 -15.76 -16.39
N PRO A 43 5.66 -16.71 -16.64
CA PRO A 43 4.24 -16.40 -16.79
C PRO A 43 3.60 -15.79 -15.53
N LEU A 44 4.16 -16.07 -14.36
CA LEU A 44 3.64 -15.64 -13.06
C LEU A 44 4.38 -14.45 -12.46
N ALA A 45 5.40 -13.91 -13.15
CA ALA A 45 6.30 -12.91 -12.58
C ALA A 45 5.63 -11.56 -12.25
N ASP A 46 4.41 -11.33 -12.73
CA ASP A 46 3.61 -10.16 -12.37
C ASP A 46 2.34 -10.51 -11.56
N LEU A 47 2.31 -11.70 -10.95
CA LEU A 47 1.29 -12.12 -9.98
C LEU A 47 1.91 -12.28 -8.60
N TYR A 48 1.21 -11.80 -7.58
CA TYR A 48 1.59 -12.08 -6.19
C TYR A 48 1.42 -13.57 -5.86
N ARG A 49 2.23 -14.07 -4.94
CA ARG A 49 2.25 -15.49 -4.60
C ARG A 49 0.93 -15.94 -3.94
N SER A 50 0.28 -15.10 -3.13
CA SER A 50 -1.07 -15.35 -2.63
C SER A 50 -2.09 -15.57 -3.76
N ASP A 51 -2.04 -14.75 -4.82
CA ASP A 51 -2.88 -14.92 -6.01
C ASP A 51 -2.54 -16.21 -6.77
N VAL A 52 -1.26 -16.56 -6.89
CA VAL A 52 -0.83 -17.82 -7.51
C VAL A 52 -1.40 -19.03 -6.76
N VAL A 53 -1.33 -19.02 -5.43
CA VAL A 53 -1.92 -20.08 -4.58
C VAL A 53 -3.44 -20.14 -4.76
N SER A 54 -4.12 -18.99 -4.72
CA SER A 54 -5.56 -18.89 -4.93
C SER A 54 -6.00 -19.41 -6.31
N LEU A 55 -5.27 -19.03 -7.36
CA LEU A 55 -5.50 -19.50 -8.72
C LEU A 55 -5.25 -21.01 -8.85
N ALA A 56 -4.26 -21.55 -8.14
CA ALA A 56 -4.01 -22.99 -8.13
C ALA A 56 -5.19 -23.74 -7.48
N HIS A 57 -5.69 -23.26 -6.35
CA HIS A 57 -6.89 -23.82 -5.72
C HIS A 57 -8.12 -23.73 -6.63
N LEU A 58 -8.40 -22.56 -7.20
CA LEU A 58 -9.50 -22.35 -8.15
C LEU A 58 -9.39 -23.26 -9.38
N ARG A 59 -8.19 -23.40 -9.96
CA ARG A 59 -7.99 -24.28 -11.11
C ARG A 59 -8.34 -25.72 -10.77
N ASN A 60 -8.03 -26.15 -9.55
CA ASN A 60 -8.28 -27.50 -9.06
C ASN A 60 -9.73 -27.76 -8.64
N THR A 61 -10.51 -26.74 -8.28
CA THR A 61 -11.97 -26.90 -8.11
C THR A 61 -12.66 -27.15 -9.45
N ILE A 62 -12.17 -26.53 -10.53
CA ILE A 62 -12.69 -26.73 -11.90
C ILE A 62 -12.25 -28.10 -12.46
N SER A 63 -10.97 -28.45 -12.31
CA SER A 63 -10.46 -29.77 -12.67
C SER A 63 -9.23 -30.10 -11.83
N PRO A 64 -9.23 -31.22 -11.07
CA PRO A 64 -8.18 -31.56 -10.12
C PRO A 64 -6.94 -32.10 -10.83
N VAL A 65 -6.14 -31.20 -11.41
CA VAL A 65 -4.93 -31.52 -12.17
C VAL A 65 -3.66 -31.43 -11.33
N MET A 66 -3.68 -30.67 -10.23
CA MET A 66 -2.55 -30.52 -9.31
C MET A 66 -2.71 -31.44 -8.08
N PRO A 67 -1.66 -32.17 -7.67
CA PRO A 67 -1.70 -32.96 -6.44
C PRO A 67 -1.92 -32.10 -5.20
N ALA A 68 -2.62 -32.63 -4.18
CA ALA A 68 -2.86 -31.93 -2.92
C ALA A 68 -1.56 -31.49 -2.22
N ALA A 69 -0.50 -32.32 -2.30
CA ALA A 69 0.81 -31.97 -1.76
C ALA A 69 1.44 -30.74 -2.45
N ALA A 70 1.17 -30.53 -3.74
CA ALA A 70 1.66 -29.37 -4.48
C ALA A 70 0.87 -28.10 -4.14
N LEU A 71 -0.43 -28.23 -3.87
CA LEU A 71 -1.27 -27.11 -3.41
C LEU A 71 -0.88 -26.63 -2.01
N ALA A 72 -0.48 -27.56 -1.14
CA ALA A 72 -0.02 -27.24 0.21
C ALA A 72 1.44 -26.77 0.27
N SER A 73 2.20 -26.89 -0.83
CA SER A 73 3.60 -26.50 -0.88
C SER A 73 3.75 -25.10 -1.46
N TYR A 74 3.83 -24.11 -0.58
CA TYR A 74 4.29 -22.76 -0.91
C TYR A 74 5.19 -22.26 0.22
N GLU A 75 6.08 -21.34 -0.11
CA GLU A 75 7.01 -20.75 0.85
C GLU A 75 6.58 -19.32 1.13
N VAL A 76 6.67 -18.91 2.39
CA VAL A 76 6.49 -17.51 2.81
C VAL A 76 7.86 -16.83 2.72
N PRO A 77 7.95 -15.61 2.18
CA PRO A 77 9.21 -14.86 2.15
C PRO A 77 9.82 -14.71 3.55
N ASP A 78 11.14 -14.87 3.64
CA ASP A 78 11.89 -14.66 4.89
C ASP A 78 12.09 -13.15 5.11
N VAL A 79 11.26 -12.57 5.97
CA VAL A 79 11.31 -11.16 6.38
C VAL A 79 11.34 -11.09 7.90
N GLU A 80 12.24 -10.25 8.43
CA GLU A 80 12.40 -10.07 9.87
C GLU A 80 11.08 -9.67 10.56
N GLY A 81 10.73 -10.39 11.63
CA GLY A 81 9.52 -10.16 12.42
C GLY A 81 8.23 -10.74 11.84
N LEU A 82 8.24 -11.28 10.61
CA LEU A 82 7.02 -11.79 9.96
C LEU A 82 6.46 -13.04 10.64
N ALA A 83 7.36 -13.97 11.03
CA ALA A 83 6.97 -15.22 11.65
C ALA A 83 6.37 -15.00 13.06
N GLU A 84 6.88 -14.01 13.79
CA GLU A 84 6.45 -13.65 15.13
C GLU A 84 5.15 -12.83 15.13
N ALA A 85 4.96 -11.96 14.13
CA ALA A 85 3.82 -11.06 14.07
C ALA A 85 2.50 -11.75 13.69
N LEU A 86 2.55 -12.78 12.85
CA LEU A 86 1.37 -13.40 12.24
C LEU A 86 1.40 -14.92 12.40
N GLY A 87 0.23 -15.52 12.65
CA GLY A 87 0.14 -16.91 13.13
C GLY A 87 0.16 -18.02 12.07
N SER A 88 -0.27 -17.74 10.83
CA SER A 88 -0.33 -18.74 9.74
C SER A 88 0.46 -18.27 8.53
N ASP A 89 0.95 -19.23 7.74
CA ASP A 89 1.68 -18.95 6.50
C ASP A 89 0.81 -18.25 5.45
N GLU A 90 -0.48 -18.60 5.40
CA GLU A 90 -1.48 -17.93 4.56
C GLU A 90 -1.62 -16.45 4.93
N THR A 91 -1.86 -16.13 6.20
CA THR A 91 -2.00 -14.73 6.65
C THR A 91 -0.70 -13.94 6.50
N ARG A 92 0.47 -14.58 6.71
CA ARG A 92 1.77 -13.95 6.47
C ARG A 92 1.93 -13.59 5.00
N LEU A 93 1.62 -14.51 4.11
CA LEU A 93 1.75 -14.30 2.67
C LEU A 93 0.79 -13.22 2.16
N GLU A 94 -0.49 -13.29 2.56
CA GLU A 94 -1.49 -12.28 2.26
C GLU A 94 -1.07 -10.89 2.75
N PHE A 95 -0.54 -10.80 3.97
CA PHE A 95 -0.06 -9.53 4.52
C PHE A 95 1.10 -8.95 3.71
N VAL A 96 2.10 -9.78 3.36
CA VAL A 96 3.23 -9.37 2.53
C VAL A 96 2.76 -8.83 1.18
N ASP A 97 1.88 -9.56 0.50
CA ASP A 97 1.39 -9.18 -0.82
C ASP A 97 0.48 -7.94 -0.76
N LEU A 98 -0.25 -7.77 0.35
CA LEU A 98 -1.03 -6.56 0.61
C LEU A 98 -0.14 -5.33 0.81
N VAL A 99 0.98 -5.46 1.55
CA VAL A 99 1.96 -4.37 1.71
C VAL A 99 2.60 -4.03 0.36
N LEU A 100 3.03 -5.04 -0.40
CA LEU A 100 3.64 -4.84 -1.72
C LEU A 100 2.67 -4.16 -2.69
N SER A 101 1.43 -4.63 -2.80
CA SER A 101 0.42 -4.02 -3.66
C SER A 101 0.08 -2.60 -3.22
N SER A 102 -0.12 -2.35 -1.93
CA SER A 102 -0.38 -1.00 -1.40
C SER A 102 0.73 -0.02 -1.76
N HIS A 103 2.00 -0.44 -1.67
CA HIS A 103 3.12 0.44 -1.96
C HIS A 103 3.42 0.56 -3.46
N LEU A 104 3.38 -0.54 -4.21
CA LEU A 104 3.79 -0.56 -5.62
C LEU A 104 2.67 -0.11 -6.55
N GLU A 105 1.46 -0.64 -6.37
CA GLU A 105 0.34 -0.47 -7.30
C GLU A 105 -0.58 0.68 -6.92
N TRP A 106 -0.75 0.91 -5.62
CA TRP A 106 -1.58 2.01 -5.10
C TRP A 106 -0.74 3.23 -4.74
N GLU A 107 0.59 3.11 -4.84
CA GLU A 107 1.56 4.19 -4.59
C GLU A 107 1.39 4.86 -3.22
N LEU A 108 0.91 4.09 -2.23
CA LEU A 108 0.71 4.63 -0.88
C LEU A 108 2.07 4.91 -0.21
N PRO A 109 2.22 6.07 0.47
CA PRO A 109 3.38 6.36 1.31
C PRO A 109 3.57 5.29 2.38
N VAL A 110 4.80 5.05 2.82
CA VAL A 110 5.13 4.02 3.83
C VAL A 110 4.31 4.24 5.11
N SER A 111 4.14 5.51 5.47
CA SER A 111 3.33 5.93 6.62
C SER A 111 1.86 5.55 6.51
N ASP A 112 1.26 5.69 5.32
CA ASP A 112 -0.16 5.39 5.13
C ASP A 112 -0.39 3.88 5.06
N VAL A 113 0.54 3.14 4.44
CA VAL A 113 0.54 1.67 4.52
C VAL A 113 0.63 1.19 5.97
N ALA A 114 1.55 1.73 6.76
CA ALA A 114 1.71 1.38 8.17
C ALA A 114 0.47 1.73 9.01
N ALA A 115 -0.16 2.88 8.74
CA ALA A 115 -1.38 3.30 9.44
C ALA A 115 -2.58 2.41 9.10
N GLU A 116 -2.76 2.03 7.84
CA GLU A 116 -3.89 1.21 7.39
C GLU A 116 -3.75 -0.27 7.72
N ARG A 117 -2.54 -0.81 7.64
CA ARG A 117 -2.27 -2.25 7.81
C ARG A 117 -1.85 -2.62 9.24
N GLY A 118 -1.47 -1.63 10.04
CA GLY A 118 -0.81 -1.88 11.32
C GLY A 118 0.58 -2.47 11.13
N HIS A 119 1.19 -2.94 12.23
CA HIS A 119 2.51 -3.58 12.22
C HIS A 119 3.59 -2.74 11.51
N ALA A 120 3.73 -1.47 11.90
CA ALA A 120 4.63 -0.50 11.26
C ALA A 120 6.06 -1.04 11.05
N GLU A 121 6.64 -1.68 12.07
CA GLU A 121 7.98 -2.28 11.98
C GLU A 121 8.07 -3.36 10.90
N LEU A 122 7.02 -4.18 10.75
CA LEU A 122 6.97 -5.22 9.72
C LEU A 122 6.77 -4.63 8.32
N VAL A 123 5.94 -3.60 8.17
CA VAL A 123 5.78 -2.86 6.90
C VAL A 123 7.12 -2.27 6.48
N GLU A 124 7.85 -1.64 7.39
CA GLU A 124 9.18 -1.11 7.12
C GLU A 124 10.17 -2.20 6.75
N ALA A 125 10.16 -3.36 7.44
CA ALA A 125 11.02 -4.50 7.12
C ALA A 125 10.77 -5.05 5.71
N ILE A 126 9.49 -5.22 5.31
CA ILE A 126 9.11 -5.68 3.97
C ILE A 126 9.61 -4.69 2.91
N LEU A 127 9.37 -3.39 3.09
CA LEU A 127 9.76 -2.38 2.11
C LEU A 127 11.28 -2.13 2.10
N ALA A 128 11.96 -2.30 3.23
CA ALA A 128 13.42 -2.31 3.29
C ALA A 128 14.00 -3.47 2.48
N ARG A 129 13.43 -4.67 2.62
CA ARG A 129 13.83 -5.85 1.85
C ARG A 129 13.58 -5.66 0.34
N LEU A 130 12.42 -5.10 -0.04
CA LEU A 130 12.10 -4.75 -1.42
C LEU A 130 13.18 -3.86 -2.05
N ARG A 131 13.68 -2.86 -1.30
CA ARG A 131 14.74 -1.94 -1.75
C ARG A 131 16.09 -2.62 -1.84
N GLU A 132 16.45 -3.46 -0.87
CA GLU A 132 17.71 -4.19 -0.86
C GLU A 132 17.85 -5.08 -2.11
N VAL A 133 16.74 -5.73 -2.51
CA VAL A 133 16.69 -6.59 -3.69
C VAL A 133 16.63 -5.79 -5.00
N ASP A 134 16.20 -4.52 -4.99
CA ASP A 134 15.98 -3.71 -6.22
C ASP A 134 17.21 -3.58 -7.11
N SER A 135 18.35 -3.22 -6.51
CA SER A 135 19.63 -3.12 -7.23
C SER A 135 20.07 -4.44 -7.87
N ARG A 136 19.65 -5.57 -7.29
CA ARG A 136 19.98 -6.94 -7.71
C ARG A 136 18.93 -7.53 -8.67
N ARG A 137 17.77 -6.89 -8.82
CA ARG A 137 16.80 -7.20 -9.90
C ARG A 137 17.35 -6.84 -11.29
N ALA A 138 18.56 -6.29 -11.39
CA ALA A 138 19.24 -5.95 -12.64
C ALA A 138 19.27 -7.13 -13.63
N GLY A 139 18.29 -7.13 -14.53
CA GLY A 139 17.98 -8.20 -15.45
C GLY A 139 16.53 -8.06 -15.90
N GLU A 140 16.29 -8.17 -17.20
CA GLU A 140 14.95 -8.08 -17.76
C GLU A 140 14.25 -9.44 -17.59
N VAL A 141 13.40 -9.56 -16.57
CA VAL A 141 12.47 -10.69 -16.46
C VAL A 141 11.38 -10.47 -17.49
N ARG A 142 11.27 -11.38 -18.46
CA ARG A 142 10.14 -11.39 -19.39
C ARG A 142 8.96 -12.01 -18.70
N ALA A 143 7.89 -11.25 -18.53
CA ALA A 143 6.66 -11.64 -17.86
C ALA A 143 5.43 -11.30 -18.70
N ILE A 144 4.29 -11.88 -18.33
CA ILE A 144 2.98 -11.38 -18.77
C ILE A 144 2.58 -10.31 -17.77
N THR A 145 2.33 -9.08 -18.24
CA THR A 145 1.87 -7.98 -17.38
C THR A 145 0.40 -8.17 -17.03
N LEU A 146 0.08 -8.12 -15.74
CA LEU A 146 -1.27 -8.36 -15.19
C LEU A 146 -1.65 -7.31 -14.14
N SER A 147 -0.67 -6.76 -13.44
CA SER A 147 -0.86 -5.75 -12.40
C SER A 147 -0.96 -4.32 -12.97
N SER A 148 -1.43 -3.36 -12.16
CA SER A 148 -1.48 -1.94 -12.58
C SER A 148 -0.09 -1.32 -12.68
N ARG A 149 0.88 -1.87 -11.95
CA ARG A 149 2.29 -1.46 -11.98
C ARG A 149 3.22 -2.66 -11.75
N THR A 150 4.04 -2.93 -12.75
CA THR A 150 5.06 -3.98 -12.70
C THR A 150 6.24 -3.60 -11.81
N LEU A 151 6.99 -4.60 -11.35
CA LEU A 151 8.26 -4.35 -10.64
C LEU A 151 9.31 -3.64 -11.50
N ALA A 152 9.20 -3.70 -12.84
CA ALA A 152 10.10 -2.98 -13.74
C ALA A 152 9.80 -1.47 -13.76
N GLU A 153 8.51 -1.10 -13.73
CA GLU A 153 8.04 0.29 -13.68
C GLU A 153 8.20 0.92 -12.29
N ALA A 154 8.23 0.11 -11.24
CA ALA A 154 8.45 0.57 -9.86
C ALA A 154 9.93 0.72 -9.46
N ARG A 155 10.87 0.44 -10.36
CA ARG A 155 12.31 0.48 -10.04
C ARG A 155 12.76 1.88 -9.63
N GLY A 156 13.50 1.94 -8.53
CA GLY A 156 14.17 3.15 -8.09
C GLY A 156 15.45 3.43 -8.89
N PRO A 157 15.97 4.66 -8.83
CA PRO A 157 17.30 4.96 -9.36
C PRO A 157 18.37 4.15 -8.63
N VAL A 158 19.26 3.49 -9.38
CA VAL A 158 20.37 2.73 -8.80
C VAL A 158 21.28 3.66 -8.00
N GLY A 159 21.54 3.31 -6.75
CA GLY A 159 22.40 4.08 -5.85
C GLY A 159 21.72 5.25 -5.14
N LEU A 160 20.39 5.42 -5.27
CA LEU A 160 19.64 6.35 -4.45
C LEU A 160 19.57 5.84 -3.01
N ALA A 161 20.15 6.60 -2.08
CA ALA A 161 20.10 6.30 -0.64
C ALA A 161 18.82 6.80 0.04
N TRP A 162 18.12 7.75 -0.58
CA TRP A 162 16.87 8.27 -0.05
C TRP A 162 15.77 7.21 -0.14
N HIS A 163 15.03 7.05 0.94
CA HIS A 163 13.80 6.26 0.98
C HIS A 163 12.82 6.87 1.96
N ASP A 164 11.54 6.63 1.71
CA ASP A 164 10.48 6.97 2.65
C ASP A 164 10.51 6.02 3.87
N VAL A 165 9.98 6.50 4.99
CA VAL A 165 9.91 5.80 6.29
C VAL A 165 8.55 6.06 6.93
N ALA A 166 8.09 5.19 7.82
CA ALA A 166 6.85 5.44 8.55
C ALA A 166 7.08 6.60 9.52
N ARG A 167 6.23 7.62 9.42
CA ARG A 167 6.26 8.81 10.27
C ARG A 167 5.12 8.78 11.27
N PRO A 168 5.35 9.26 12.50
CA PRO A 168 4.29 9.36 13.49
C PRO A 168 3.18 10.30 12.98
N GLU A 169 1.95 10.03 13.43
CA GLU A 169 0.78 10.77 12.99
C GLU A 169 0.89 12.28 13.20
N GLU A 170 1.48 12.72 14.31
CA GLU A 170 1.71 14.13 14.62
C GLU A 170 2.56 14.83 13.55
N GLU A 171 3.65 14.19 13.11
CA GLU A 171 4.52 14.74 12.06
C GLU A 171 3.79 14.81 10.72
N ARG A 172 2.98 13.79 10.40
CA ARG A 172 2.17 13.78 9.17
C ARG A 172 1.13 14.88 9.17
N LEU A 173 0.42 15.07 10.29
CA LEU A 173 -0.57 16.12 10.45
C LEU A 173 0.07 17.50 10.34
N ALA A 174 1.21 17.71 11.01
CA ALA A 174 1.97 18.97 10.90
C ALA A 174 2.39 19.24 9.44
N GLY A 175 2.88 18.22 8.72
CA GLY A 175 3.24 18.34 7.30
C GLY A 175 2.04 18.67 6.41
N ARG A 176 0.89 18.03 6.62
CA ARG A 176 -0.36 18.31 5.87
C ARG A 176 -0.88 19.71 6.13
N LEU A 177 -0.84 20.16 7.38
CA LEU A 177 -1.23 21.53 7.76
C LEU A 177 -0.30 22.57 7.15
N SER A 178 1.02 22.30 7.12
CA SER A 178 1.99 23.17 6.46
C SER A 178 1.72 23.27 4.96
N ALA A 179 1.51 22.13 4.29
CA ALA A 179 1.24 22.12 2.85
C ALA A 179 -0.07 22.85 2.49
N LEU A 180 -1.10 22.74 3.34
CA LEU A 180 -2.36 23.47 3.16
C LEU A 180 -2.15 24.98 3.34
N ALA A 181 -1.35 25.39 4.33
CA ALA A 181 -1.01 26.79 4.55
C ALA A 181 -0.23 27.40 3.37
N ASP A 182 0.67 26.62 2.76
CA ASP A 182 1.42 27.04 1.57
C ASP A 182 0.50 27.19 0.35
N GLN A 183 -0.45 26.27 0.14
CA GLN A 183 -1.44 26.37 -0.96
C GLN A 183 -2.34 27.59 -0.83
N VAL A 184 -2.80 27.91 0.39
CA VAL A 184 -3.61 29.12 0.65
C VAL A 184 -2.76 30.40 0.52
N GLY A 185 -1.44 30.32 0.74
CA GLY A 185 -0.52 31.43 0.58
C GLY A 185 -0.18 31.77 -0.88
N ASP A 186 -0.20 30.78 -1.77
CA ASP A 186 0.21 30.91 -3.18
C ASP A 186 -0.94 31.38 -4.12
N GLU A 187 -2.21 31.25 -3.69
CA GLU A 187 -3.36 31.81 -4.43
C GLU A 187 -3.43 33.36 -4.40
N GLY A 188 -2.48 34.02 -3.74
CA GLY A 188 -2.40 35.47 -3.58
C GLY A 188 -1.48 36.24 -4.53
N ASP A 189 -0.60 35.58 -5.33
CA ASP A 189 0.48 36.29 -6.05
C ASP A 189 0.43 36.22 -7.61
N ASP A 190 -0.42 35.39 -8.22
CA ASP A 190 -0.59 35.38 -9.68
C ASP A 190 -1.71 36.33 -10.16
N GLY A 191 -1.45 37.63 -10.04
CA GLY A 191 -2.25 38.68 -10.67
C GLY A 191 -1.85 38.90 -12.13
N PRO A 192 -2.76 38.81 -13.13
CA PRO A 192 -2.52 39.46 -14.41
C PRO A 192 -2.59 40.97 -14.19
N GLU A 193 -1.50 41.68 -14.48
CA GLU A 193 -1.46 43.14 -14.52
C GLU A 193 -2.56 43.66 -15.46
N GLY A 194 -3.66 44.14 -14.88
CA GLY A 194 -4.85 44.55 -15.63
C GLY A 194 -5.84 45.32 -14.77
N GLU A 195 -5.56 46.61 -14.63
CA GLU A 195 -6.49 47.73 -14.38
C GLU A 195 -7.77 47.47 -13.55
N GLY A 196 -7.71 47.90 -12.28
CA GLY A 196 -8.77 48.67 -11.63
C GLY A 196 -10.06 47.94 -11.21
N ARG A 197 -10.20 47.69 -9.90
CA ARG A 197 -11.30 48.16 -9.02
C ARG A 197 -11.31 47.38 -7.71
N GLU A 198 -11.37 48.13 -6.61
CA GLU A 198 -11.85 47.78 -5.26
C GLU A 198 -12.33 46.33 -5.04
N ALA A 199 -11.39 45.40 -4.81
CA ALA A 199 -11.68 44.05 -4.32
C ALA A 199 -10.57 43.49 -3.40
N GLY A 200 -9.62 44.33 -2.96
CA GLY A 200 -8.49 43.90 -2.11
C GLY A 200 -8.84 43.76 -0.62
N GLY A 201 -9.88 44.45 -0.13
CA GLY A 201 -10.22 44.45 1.29
C GLY A 201 -10.86 43.15 1.77
N GLU A 202 -11.70 42.52 0.94
CA GLU A 202 -12.44 41.30 1.32
C GLU A 202 -11.55 40.05 1.24
N ARG A 203 -10.66 39.95 0.25
CA ARG A 203 -9.71 38.82 0.13
C ARG A 203 -8.66 38.82 1.24
N GLU A 204 -8.02 39.96 1.51
CA GLU A 204 -7.09 40.05 2.64
C GLU A 204 -7.82 39.85 3.99
N SER A 205 -9.10 40.23 4.10
CA SER A 205 -9.90 39.95 5.29
C SER A 205 -10.15 38.45 5.45
N HIS A 206 -10.47 37.75 4.36
CA HIS A 206 -10.74 36.31 4.39
C HIS A 206 -9.46 35.50 4.67
N GLU A 207 -8.31 35.89 4.09
CA GLU A 207 -7.02 35.27 4.41
C GLU A 207 -6.60 35.48 5.86
N ARG A 208 -6.85 36.67 6.42
CA ARG A 208 -6.61 36.96 7.84
C ARG A 208 -7.53 36.11 8.72
N GLU A 209 -8.81 35.98 8.36
CA GLU A 209 -9.79 35.19 9.08
C GLU A 209 -9.46 33.69 9.05
N VAL A 210 -9.00 33.17 7.91
CA VAL A 210 -8.54 31.77 7.78
C VAL A 210 -7.24 31.54 8.56
N ARG A 211 -6.27 32.46 8.51
CA ARG A 211 -5.05 32.37 9.33
C ARG A 211 -5.36 32.40 10.82
N ASP A 212 -6.30 33.24 11.25
CA ASP A 212 -6.74 33.30 12.63
C ASP A 212 -7.43 32.00 13.05
N LEU A 213 -8.31 31.43 12.21
CA LEU A 213 -8.95 30.13 12.43
C LEU A 213 -7.94 28.97 12.56
N LEU A 214 -6.92 28.96 11.70
CA LEU A 214 -5.84 27.98 11.78
C LEU A 214 -4.96 28.19 13.03
N GLY A 215 -4.77 29.45 13.46
CA GLY A 215 -4.15 29.81 14.74
C GLY A 215 -4.94 29.27 15.93
N TYR A 216 -6.27 29.44 15.93
CA TYR A 216 -7.14 28.90 16.97
C TYR A 216 -7.11 27.37 17.02
N LEU A 217 -7.09 26.69 15.87
CA LEU A 217 -6.98 25.22 15.81
C LEU A 217 -5.63 24.71 16.31
N ARG A 218 -4.54 25.44 16.00
CA ARG A 218 -3.20 25.15 16.50
C ARG A 218 -3.11 25.33 18.02
N ASP A 219 -3.66 26.40 18.56
CA ASP A 219 -3.68 26.65 20.01
C ASP A 219 -4.62 25.68 20.73
N PHE A 220 -5.70 25.27 20.09
CA PHE A 220 -6.59 24.22 20.59
C PHE A 220 -5.89 22.84 20.63
N SER A 221 -5.13 22.50 19.60
CA SER A 221 -4.36 21.25 19.51
C SER A 221 -3.17 21.22 20.47
N ALA A 222 -2.44 22.32 20.62
CA ALA A 222 -1.28 22.41 21.52
C ALA A 222 -1.67 22.59 23.00
N GLY A 223 -2.86 23.14 23.27
CA GLY A 223 -3.31 23.52 24.62
C GLY A 223 -4.14 22.50 25.38
N GLY A 224 -4.46 21.32 24.81
CA GLY A 224 -5.20 20.27 25.51
C GLY A 224 -6.55 20.76 26.05
N GLY A 225 -7.45 21.19 25.17
CA GLY A 225 -8.72 21.83 25.50
C GLY A 225 -9.80 20.91 26.06
N PHE A 226 -9.57 20.26 27.21
CA PHE A 226 -10.61 19.93 28.21
C PHE A 226 -9.97 19.76 29.59
N SER A 227 -9.76 20.87 30.29
CA SER A 227 -9.69 20.85 31.76
C SER A 227 -11.00 21.42 32.30
N PRO A 228 -11.82 20.62 33.04
CA PRO A 228 -13.06 21.11 33.61
C PRO A 228 -12.75 21.86 34.91
N MET A 229 -12.91 23.19 34.89
CA MET A 229 -13.18 23.99 36.08
C MET A 229 -14.57 24.62 35.85
N GLY A 230 -15.65 24.07 36.40
CA GLY A 230 -16.06 24.24 37.81
C GLY A 230 -16.74 25.60 37.97
N GLY A 231 -18.01 25.78 38.30
CA GLY A 231 -19.13 24.88 38.61
C GLY A 231 -20.34 25.77 38.97
N SER A 232 -21.56 25.26 38.82
CA SER A 232 -22.65 25.62 39.73
C SER A 232 -23.75 24.56 39.65
N ASP A 233 -24.03 24.07 40.84
CA ASP A 233 -25.00 23.13 41.37
C ASP A 233 -26.43 23.10 40.80
N GLU A 234 -27.10 22.00 41.16
CA GLU A 234 -28.54 21.72 41.19
C GLU A 234 -29.26 21.25 39.91
N GLY A 235 -29.77 20.02 39.98
CA GLY A 235 -30.96 19.65 39.20
C GLY A 235 -31.11 18.17 38.82
N SER A 236 -31.40 17.32 39.81
CA SER A 236 -32.34 16.20 39.73
C SER A 236 -32.43 15.30 38.47
N GLY A 237 -32.33 13.97 38.68
CA GLY A 237 -33.30 13.06 38.05
C GLY A 237 -32.76 11.84 37.31
N ARG A 238 -32.58 10.75 38.06
CA ARG A 238 -33.22 9.42 37.85
C ARG A 238 -33.03 8.65 36.52
N HIS A 239 -32.40 7.48 36.68
CA HIS A 239 -32.51 6.21 35.95
C HIS A 239 -33.58 6.02 34.85
N GLY A 240 -33.17 5.36 33.75
CA GLY A 240 -34.02 4.48 32.94
C GLY A 240 -33.49 4.13 31.54
N SER A 241 -32.95 2.91 31.35
CA SER A 241 -32.90 2.21 30.04
C SER A 241 -34.26 1.55 29.75
N PRO A 242 -34.46 0.82 28.63
CA PRO A 242 -34.23 1.07 27.19
C PRO A 242 -35.53 0.84 26.36
N GLY A 243 -35.59 1.24 25.08
CA GLY A 243 -36.60 0.67 24.16
C GLY A 243 -37.00 1.49 22.91
N GLN A 244 -36.68 0.92 21.75
CA GLN A 244 -37.43 0.85 20.48
C GLN A 244 -37.98 2.12 19.80
N GLY A 245 -37.51 2.33 18.56
CA GLY A 245 -38.16 3.12 17.52
C GLY A 245 -37.54 2.84 16.16
N GLU A 246 -38.33 2.31 15.24
CA GLU A 246 -38.01 1.78 13.91
C GLU A 246 -37.69 2.86 12.84
N GLY A 247 -36.70 2.58 11.97
CA GLY A 247 -36.61 2.96 10.53
C GLY A 247 -36.49 4.44 10.13
N PRO A 248 -35.93 4.78 8.94
CA PRO A 248 -36.09 4.05 7.67
C PRO A 248 -34.79 3.67 6.93
N GLN A 249 -35.00 2.91 5.85
CA GLN A 249 -34.09 2.08 5.06
C GLN A 249 -33.39 2.84 3.91
N GLY A 250 -32.15 2.44 3.60
CA GLY A 250 -31.49 2.54 2.27
C GLY A 250 -30.64 3.78 1.99
N PRO A 251 -29.69 3.74 1.01
CA PRO A 251 -29.57 2.78 -0.10
C PRO A 251 -28.27 1.94 -0.02
N PHE A 252 -28.32 0.60 0.02
CA PHE A 252 -28.37 -0.34 -1.12
C PHE A 252 -27.58 0.10 -2.36
N TRP A 253 -26.41 -0.50 -2.53
CA TRP A 253 -25.57 -0.34 -3.71
C TRP A 253 -25.82 -1.55 -4.64
N ASP A 254 -26.61 -1.34 -5.69
CA ASP A 254 -26.79 -2.31 -6.77
C ASP A 254 -25.63 -2.19 -7.76
N GLY A 255 -24.86 -3.27 -7.91
CA GLY A 255 -23.71 -3.33 -8.81
C GLY A 255 -24.08 -3.40 -10.30
N PRO A 256 -23.13 -3.11 -11.21
CA PRO A 256 -23.41 -3.04 -12.64
C PRO A 256 -22.96 -4.34 -13.34
N PHE A 257 -23.86 -5.32 -13.46
CA PHE A 257 -23.69 -6.38 -14.47
C PHE A 257 -25.06 -6.73 -15.07
N SER A 258 -25.17 -6.56 -16.39
CA SER A 258 -26.28 -7.07 -17.19
C SER A 258 -25.90 -8.48 -17.67
N GLU A 259 -26.77 -9.45 -17.41
CA GLU A 259 -26.68 -10.79 -17.96
C GLU A 259 -26.99 -10.75 -19.46
N ASN A 260 -26.10 -11.34 -20.27
CA ASN A 260 -26.37 -11.82 -21.63
C ASN A 260 -25.53 -13.07 -21.88
#